data_AF-A0A5N7MXN9-F1
#
_entry.id   AF-A0A5N7MXN9-F1
#
_cell.length_a   1.000
_cell.length_b   1.000
_cell.length_c   1.000
_cell.angle_alpha   90.00
_cell.angle_beta   90.00
_cell.angle_gamma   90.00
#
_symmetry.space_group_name_H-M   'P 1'
#
loop_
_entity.id
_entity.type
_entity.pdbx_description
1 polymer ?
#
loop_
_entity_poly.entity_id
_entity_poly.type
_entity_poly.pdbx_seq_one_letter_code
_entity_poly.pdbx_strand_id
1 'polypeptide(L)'
;MRVLTSILKVASLSLCLTIGQVSAQTLPLPEPLINLNSEQGARLLLESEANRAYWPLSIQFVTQKNQAYCGVASLTMVLNALGVPAPSTPEFEPFKTFTQDNLLNGETEKVLPKEVLAKIGMTLDQIGGLLTTFGVKADIHHAADTSLDEFRKLATEALSDPPPWSGPVRMLME
;
A
#
# COMPACT_ATOMS: atom_id res chain seq x y z
N MET A 1 50.09 -9.01 -28.51
CA MET A 1 49.20 -7.88 -28.13
C MET A 1 47.72 -8.14 -28.39
N ARG A 2 47.31 -8.68 -29.56
CA ARG A 2 45.89 -9.01 -29.87
C ARG A 2 45.25 -10.12 -29.01
N VAL A 3 46.04 -11.12 -28.61
CA VAL A 3 45.55 -12.23 -27.76
C VAL A 3 45.26 -11.76 -26.33
N LEU A 4 46.11 -10.88 -25.80
CA LEU A 4 45.96 -10.34 -24.44
C LEU A 4 44.70 -9.45 -24.33
N THR A 5 44.41 -8.65 -25.35
CA THR A 5 43.18 -7.84 -25.39
C THR A 5 41.91 -8.66 -25.56
N SER A 6 41.96 -9.81 -26.26
CA SER A 6 40.82 -10.73 -26.34
C SER A 6 40.57 -11.47 -25.03
N ILE A 7 41.62 -11.93 -24.34
CA ILE A 7 41.49 -12.57 -23.01
C ILE A 7 40.93 -11.57 -21.99
N LEU A 8 41.41 -10.33 -22.01
CA LEU A 8 40.91 -9.29 -21.10
C LEU A 8 39.42 -9.00 -21.34
N LYS A 9 38.97 -8.93 -22.60
CA LYS A 9 37.55 -8.74 -22.94
C LYS A 9 36.66 -9.91 -22.52
N VAL A 10 37.12 -11.16 -22.70
CA VAL A 10 36.38 -12.36 -22.29
C VAL A 10 36.30 -12.48 -20.76
N ALA A 11 37.37 -12.10 -20.05
CA ALA A 11 37.39 -12.02 -18.60
C ALA A 11 36.44 -10.93 -18.06
N SER A 12 36.39 -9.75 -18.69
CA SER A 12 35.42 -8.70 -18.35
C SER A 12 33.97 -9.15 -18.58
N LEU A 13 33.71 -9.87 -19.67
CA LEU A 13 32.36 -10.37 -19.99
C LEU A 13 31.92 -11.49 -19.03
N SER A 14 32.85 -12.32 -18.57
CA SER A 14 32.58 -13.39 -17.60
C SER A 14 32.35 -12.84 -16.18
N LEU A 15 33.02 -11.76 -15.79
CA LEU A 15 32.80 -11.09 -14.50
C LEU A 15 31.43 -10.40 -14.41
N CYS A 16 30.86 -9.98 -15.55
CA CYS A 16 29.49 -9.47 -15.63
C CYS A 16 28.42 -10.57 -15.58
N LEU A 17 28.75 -11.85 -15.75
CA LEU A 17 27.79 -12.96 -15.66
C LEU A 17 27.66 -13.52 -14.24
N THR A 18 28.53 -13.10 -13.32
CA THR A 18 28.44 -13.42 -11.89
C THR A 18 27.72 -12.34 -11.08
N ILE A 19 26.91 -11.49 -11.74
CA ILE A 19 26.01 -10.58 -11.03
C ILE A 19 24.96 -11.46 -10.36
N GLY A 20 25.12 -11.66 -9.05
CA GLY A 20 24.18 -12.41 -8.22
C GLY A 20 22.74 -11.91 -8.44
N GLN A 21 21.77 -12.79 -8.24
CA GLN A 21 20.36 -12.43 -8.40
C GLN A 21 20.04 -11.22 -7.52
N VAL A 22 19.78 -10.08 -8.15
CA VAL A 22 19.30 -8.87 -7.48
C VAL A 22 17.82 -9.10 -7.19
N SER A 23 17.53 -9.79 -6.09
CA SER A 23 16.17 -9.93 -5.57
C SER A 23 16.00 -9.06 -4.34
N ALA A 24 14.80 -8.52 -4.16
CA ALA A 24 14.39 -7.95 -2.88
C ALA A 24 14.55 -9.02 -1.79
N GLN A 25 15.12 -8.63 -0.65
CA GLN A 25 15.30 -9.51 0.50
C GLN A 25 14.11 -9.34 1.44
N THR A 26 13.08 -10.15 1.26
CA THR A 26 11.94 -10.23 2.18
C THR A 26 12.19 -11.31 3.23
N LEU A 27 11.53 -11.18 4.38
CA LEU A 27 11.50 -12.27 5.36
C LEU A 27 10.79 -13.51 4.77
N PRO A 28 11.13 -14.73 5.23
CA PRO A 28 10.40 -15.92 4.86
C PRO A 28 8.95 -15.81 5.35
N LEU A 29 8.03 -16.34 4.54
CA LEU A 29 6.61 -16.35 4.86
C LEU A 29 6.32 -17.53 5.82
N PRO A 30 5.78 -17.31 7.03
CA PRO A 30 5.43 -18.40 7.93
C PRO A 30 4.18 -19.14 7.47
N GLU A 31 4.13 -20.45 7.70
CA GLU A 31 2.90 -21.23 7.56
C GLU A 31 1.82 -20.70 8.54
N PRO A 32 0.54 -20.60 8.14
CA PRO A 32 -0.08 -21.10 6.91
C PRO A 32 -0.28 -20.02 5.82
N LEU A 33 0.53 -18.95 5.79
CA LEU A 33 0.31 -17.83 4.87
C LEU A 33 0.69 -18.21 3.43
N ILE A 34 -0.12 -17.79 2.46
CA ILE A 34 0.08 -18.06 1.02
C ILE A 34 0.56 -16.79 0.32
N ASN A 35 1.70 -16.87 -0.36
CA ASN A 35 2.26 -15.73 -1.10
C ASN A 35 1.39 -15.43 -2.33
N LEU A 36 0.99 -14.17 -2.50
CA LEU A 36 0.20 -13.71 -3.65
C LEU A 36 0.86 -14.03 -5.00
N ASN A 37 2.20 -13.98 -5.08
CA ASN A 37 2.97 -14.27 -6.31
C ASN A 37 3.26 -15.77 -6.51
N SER A 38 2.64 -16.66 -5.74
CA SER A 38 2.64 -18.10 -6.02
C SER A 38 1.49 -18.46 -6.96
N GLU A 39 1.57 -19.62 -7.63
CA GLU A 39 0.47 -20.12 -8.45
C GLU A 39 -0.83 -20.26 -7.64
N GLN A 40 -0.73 -20.76 -6.41
CA GLN A 40 -1.85 -20.86 -5.48
C GLN A 40 -2.41 -19.48 -5.11
N GLY A 41 -1.55 -18.51 -4.77
CA GLY A 41 -1.97 -17.16 -4.40
C GLY A 41 -2.65 -16.41 -5.55
N ALA A 42 -2.09 -16.51 -6.77
CA ALA A 42 -2.68 -15.94 -7.97
C ALA A 42 -4.06 -16.56 -8.23
N ARG A 43 -4.18 -17.88 -8.09
CA ARG A 43 -5.46 -18.58 -8.22
C ARG A 43 -6.49 -18.11 -7.18
N LEU A 44 -6.10 -17.97 -5.91
CA LEU A 44 -6.98 -17.46 -4.85
C LEU A 44 -7.53 -16.06 -5.17
N LEU A 45 -6.70 -15.16 -5.70
CA LEU A 45 -7.15 -13.82 -6.10
C LEU A 45 -8.12 -13.88 -7.28
N LEU A 46 -7.78 -14.67 -8.31
CA LEU A 46 -8.56 -14.74 -9.56
C LEU A 46 -9.90 -15.47 -9.38
N GLU A 47 -9.95 -16.47 -8.49
CA GLU A 47 -11.17 -17.24 -8.19
C GLU A 47 -12.03 -16.59 -7.08
N SER A 48 -11.50 -15.61 -6.33
CA SER A 48 -12.27 -14.91 -5.29
C SER A 48 -13.43 -14.11 -5.87
N GLU A 49 -14.62 -14.29 -5.31
CA GLU A 49 -15.82 -13.49 -5.61
C GLU A 49 -15.75 -12.07 -5.02
N ALA A 50 -14.84 -11.84 -4.06
CA ALA A 50 -14.63 -10.57 -3.38
C ALA A 50 -13.23 -10.01 -3.70
N ASN A 51 -13.04 -9.57 -4.94
CA ASN A 51 -11.76 -9.05 -5.43
C ASN A 51 -11.87 -7.69 -6.16
N ARG A 52 -13.03 -7.04 -6.13
CA ARG A 52 -13.29 -5.81 -6.90
C ARG A 52 -12.39 -4.66 -6.43
N ALA A 53 -12.10 -4.58 -5.13
CA ALA A 53 -11.21 -3.58 -4.56
C ALA A 53 -9.72 -3.79 -4.91
N TYR A 54 -9.29 -5.02 -5.27
CA TYR A 54 -7.89 -5.30 -5.57
C TYR A 54 -7.38 -4.47 -6.76
N TRP A 55 -8.15 -4.39 -7.84
CA TRP A 55 -7.74 -3.75 -9.07
C TRP A 55 -7.38 -2.26 -8.91
N PRO A 56 -8.27 -1.38 -8.41
CA PRO A 56 -7.93 0.02 -8.20
C PRO A 56 -6.82 0.21 -7.17
N LEU A 57 -6.76 -0.60 -6.10
CA LEU A 57 -5.69 -0.52 -5.11
C LEU A 57 -4.33 -0.95 -5.67
N SER A 58 -4.29 -1.99 -6.51
CA SER A 58 -3.05 -2.47 -7.14
C SER A 58 -2.42 -1.42 -8.06
N ILE A 59 -3.24 -0.60 -8.72
CA ILE A 59 -2.79 0.50 -9.58
C ILE A 59 -2.12 1.59 -8.75
N GLN A 60 -2.54 1.77 -7.49
CA GLN A 60 -2.02 2.78 -6.58
C GLN A 60 -0.94 2.26 -5.63
N PHE A 61 -0.49 1.01 -5.77
CA PHE A 61 0.36 0.35 -4.78
C PHE A 61 1.72 1.04 -4.60
N VAL A 62 2.09 1.33 -3.35
CA VAL A 62 3.34 2.02 -3.00
C VAL A 62 4.04 1.35 -1.81
N THR A 63 5.37 1.40 -1.81
CA THR A 63 6.18 1.02 -0.65
C THR A 63 6.19 2.14 0.38
N GLN A 64 5.99 1.83 1.67
CA GLN A 64 6.11 2.82 2.74
C GLN A 64 7.50 3.46 2.78
N LYS A 65 7.58 4.80 2.91
CA LYS A 65 8.85 5.54 2.88
C LYS A 65 9.81 5.20 4.02
N ASN A 66 9.25 4.83 5.18
CA ASN A 66 10.00 4.40 6.36
C ASN A 66 9.13 3.45 7.19
N GLN A 67 9.68 2.88 8.27
CA GLN A 67 9.02 1.85 9.06
C GLN A 67 7.77 2.30 9.82
N ALA A 68 7.58 3.61 10.02
CA ALA A 68 6.40 4.15 10.71
C ALA A 68 5.30 4.65 9.74
N TYR A 69 5.53 4.57 8.43
CA TYR A 69 4.68 5.17 7.40
C TYR A 69 3.68 4.21 6.74
N CYS A 70 3.50 2.99 7.27
CA CYS A 70 2.56 2.01 6.70
C CYS A 70 1.15 2.61 6.54
N GLY A 71 0.62 3.29 7.55
CA GLY A 71 -0.68 3.96 7.46
C GLY A 71 -0.72 5.12 6.45
N VAL A 72 0.37 5.88 6.30
CA VAL A 72 0.46 6.96 5.28
C VAL A 72 0.43 6.37 3.87
N ALA A 73 1.16 5.26 3.64
CA ALA A 73 1.16 4.54 2.39
C ALA A 73 -0.25 3.99 2.07
N SER A 74 -0.90 3.34 3.05
CA SER A 74 -2.27 2.85 2.91
C SER A 74 -3.27 3.96 2.58
N LEU A 75 -3.21 5.10 3.28
CA LEU A 75 -4.07 6.25 3.01
C LEU A 75 -3.81 6.83 1.61
N THR A 76 -2.55 6.92 1.19
CA THR A 76 -2.18 7.37 -0.16
C THR A 76 -2.86 6.51 -1.23
N MET A 77 -2.78 5.18 -1.09
CA MET A 77 -3.44 4.24 -1.99
C MET A 77 -4.95 4.42 -2.02
N VAL A 78 -5.58 4.46 -0.84
CA VAL A 78 -7.04 4.54 -0.69
C VAL A 78 -7.59 5.85 -1.25
N LEU A 79 -6.98 6.99 -0.92
CA LEU A 79 -7.44 8.31 -1.39
C LEU A 79 -7.32 8.44 -2.92
N ASN A 80 -6.21 7.95 -3.50
CA ASN A 80 -6.05 7.94 -4.95
C ASN A 80 -7.05 7.00 -5.64
N ALA A 81 -7.27 5.80 -5.08
CA ALA A 81 -8.23 4.85 -5.62
C ALA A 81 -9.67 5.39 -5.56
N LEU A 82 -10.02 6.15 -4.51
CA LEU A 82 -11.31 6.83 -4.37
C LEU A 82 -11.47 8.03 -5.31
N GLY A 83 -10.39 8.49 -5.96
CA GLY A 83 -10.43 9.69 -6.80
C GLY A 83 -10.62 10.99 -6.00
N VAL A 84 -10.19 11.01 -4.74
CA VAL A 84 -10.27 12.21 -3.90
C VAL A 84 -9.40 13.31 -4.53
N PRO A 85 -9.86 14.58 -4.60
CA PRO A 85 -9.05 15.67 -5.11
C PRO A 85 -7.75 15.84 -4.32
N ALA A 86 -6.62 15.55 -4.97
CA ALA A 86 -5.30 15.67 -4.37
C ALA A 86 -4.77 17.12 -4.40
N PRO A 87 -3.90 17.50 -3.45
CA PRO A 87 -3.17 18.76 -3.52
C PRO A 87 -2.24 18.79 -4.74
N SER A 88 -1.86 19.99 -5.18
CA SER A 88 -0.82 20.11 -6.21
C SER A 88 0.56 19.83 -5.63
N THR A 89 1.45 19.29 -6.45
CA THR A 89 2.82 18.94 -6.08
C THR A 89 3.72 19.24 -7.28
N PRO A 90 4.74 20.11 -7.15
CA PRO A 90 5.51 20.62 -8.30
C PRO A 90 6.05 19.53 -9.23
N GLU A 91 6.40 18.38 -8.69
CA GLU A 91 6.95 17.23 -9.40
C GLU A 91 5.96 16.59 -10.39
N PHE A 92 4.65 16.79 -10.20
CA PHE A 92 3.60 16.15 -10.98
C PHE A 92 2.71 17.11 -11.76
N GLU A 93 2.91 18.43 -11.65
CA GLU A 93 2.14 19.43 -12.40
C GLU A 93 2.11 19.12 -13.93
N PRO A 94 0.95 19.21 -14.61
CA PRO A 94 -0.36 19.68 -14.12
C PRO A 94 -1.22 18.61 -13.43
N PHE A 95 -0.70 17.40 -13.26
CA PHE A 95 -1.42 16.28 -12.66
C PHE A 95 -1.40 16.34 -11.13
N LYS A 96 -2.47 15.83 -10.51
CA LYS A 96 -2.63 15.83 -9.05
C LYS A 96 -2.87 14.41 -8.58
N THR A 97 -2.07 13.99 -7.61
CA THR A 97 -2.16 12.67 -6.98
C THR A 97 -1.65 12.77 -5.55
N PHE A 98 -2.21 11.98 -4.64
CA PHE A 98 -1.64 11.85 -3.31
C PHE A 98 -0.31 11.11 -3.37
N THR A 99 0.62 11.57 -2.55
CA THR A 99 1.89 10.94 -2.28
C THR A 99 2.10 10.90 -0.77
N GLN A 100 3.03 10.07 -0.31
CA GLN A 100 3.37 10.01 1.11
C GLN A 100 4.00 11.32 1.64
N ASP A 101 4.36 12.25 0.75
CA ASP A 101 4.94 13.56 1.08
C ASP A 101 3.90 14.69 1.12
N ASN A 102 2.88 14.63 0.26
CA ASN A 102 1.85 15.67 0.18
C ASN A 102 0.59 15.36 1.01
N LEU A 103 0.45 14.12 1.49
CA LEU A 103 -0.67 13.71 2.33
C LEU A 103 -0.62 14.43 3.68
N LEU A 104 0.56 14.52 4.29
CA LEU A 104 0.71 15.11 5.62
C LEU A 104 0.86 16.64 5.53
N ASN A 105 -0.22 17.35 5.88
CA ASN A 105 -0.36 18.80 5.83
C ASN A 105 -0.84 19.37 7.18
N GLY A 106 -1.10 20.68 7.22
CA GLY A 106 -1.51 21.37 8.45
C GLY A 106 -2.84 20.90 9.07
N GLU A 107 -3.76 20.34 8.29
CA GLU A 107 -5.01 19.76 8.82
C GLU A 107 -4.76 18.37 9.42
N THR A 108 -3.97 17.52 8.74
CA THR A 108 -3.60 16.20 9.29
C THR A 108 -2.73 16.31 10.54
N GLU A 109 -1.92 17.37 10.65
CA GLU A 109 -1.08 17.65 11.82
C GLU A 109 -1.90 17.81 13.11
N LYS A 110 -3.12 18.33 13.01
CA LYS A 110 -4.04 18.49 14.15
C LYS A 110 -4.59 17.16 14.66
N VAL A 111 -4.54 16.11 13.84
CA VAL A 111 -5.00 14.76 14.20
C VAL A 111 -3.82 13.91 14.68
N LEU A 112 -2.72 13.93 13.94
CA LEU A 112 -1.50 13.20 14.27
C LEU A 112 -0.27 14.03 13.88
N PRO A 113 0.47 14.57 14.87
CA PRO A 113 1.70 15.30 14.60
C PRO A 113 2.76 14.42 13.93
N LYS A 114 3.52 14.98 12.99
CA LYS A 114 4.55 14.25 12.22
C LYS A 114 5.62 13.64 13.12
N GLU A 115 5.98 14.32 14.20
CA GLU A 115 7.00 13.84 15.16
C GLU A 115 6.53 12.63 15.96
N VAL A 116 5.22 12.50 16.17
CA VAL A 116 4.60 11.33 16.81
C VAL A 116 4.53 10.19 15.81
N LEU A 117 4.00 10.47 14.61
CA LEU A 117 3.95 9.51 13.51
C LEU A 117 5.29 8.84 13.26
N ALA A 118 6.37 9.63 13.16
CA ALA A 118 7.71 9.14 12.87
C ALA A 118 8.26 8.16 13.91
N LYS A 119 7.70 8.13 15.12
CA LYS A 119 8.16 7.27 16.22
C LYS A 119 7.34 6.00 16.37
N ILE A 120 6.02 6.12 16.28
CA ILE A 120 5.10 5.04 16.69
C ILE A 120 4.06 4.66 15.63
N GLY A 121 4.07 5.31 14.46
CA GLY A 121 3.03 5.12 13.46
C GLY A 121 1.73 5.82 13.86
N MET A 122 0.59 5.16 13.60
CA MET A 122 -0.74 5.71 13.85
C MET A 122 -1.70 4.64 14.36
N THR A 123 -2.67 5.05 15.18
CA THR A 123 -3.77 4.18 15.65
C THR A 123 -4.89 4.10 14.62
N LEU A 124 -5.82 3.15 14.82
CA LEU A 124 -7.01 3.01 13.97
C LEU A 124 -7.85 4.30 13.93
N ASP A 125 -8.06 4.92 15.10
CA ASP A 125 -8.81 6.17 15.21
C ASP A 125 -8.11 7.33 14.49
N GLN A 126 -6.77 7.38 14.55
CA GLN A 126 -6.01 8.39 13.84
C GLN A 126 -6.12 8.20 12.32
N ILE A 127 -6.15 6.96 11.81
CA ILE A 127 -6.39 6.72 10.37
C ILE A 127 -7.76 7.25 9.97
N GLY A 128 -8.82 6.94 10.75
CA GLY A 128 -10.17 7.46 10.49
C GLY A 128 -10.25 9.00 10.58
N GLY A 129 -9.56 9.59 11.54
CA GLY A 129 -9.44 11.04 11.66
C GLY A 129 -8.74 11.68 10.46
N LEU A 130 -7.65 11.08 9.96
CA LEU A 130 -6.93 11.54 8.77
C LEU A 130 -7.82 11.49 7.52
N LEU A 131 -8.57 10.40 7.30
CA LEU A 131 -9.54 10.31 6.18
C LEU A 131 -10.57 11.45 6.21
N THR A 132 -11.06 11.78 7.41
CA THR A 132 -12.04 12.84 7.60
C THR A 132 -11.50 14.23 7.21
N THR A 133 -10.19 14.48 7.39
CA THR A 133 -9.57 15.74 6.94
C THR A 133 -9.63 15.95 5.42
N PHE A 134 -9.83 14.88 4.65
CA PHE A 134 -10.00 14.90 3.19
C PHE A 134 -11.46 14.79 2.76
N GLY A 135 -12.42 14.94 3.68
CA GLY A 135 -13.85 14.83 3.40
C GLY A 135 -14.34 13.39 3.14
N VAL A 136 -13.52 12.39 3.41
CA VAL A 136 -13.90 10.98 3.30
C VAL A 136 -14.56 10.53 4.60
N LYS A 137 -15.76 9.95 4.51
CA LYS A 137 -16.42 9.34 5.66
C LYS A 137 -15.69 8.06 6.04
N ALA A 138 -15.28 7.95 7.30
CA ALA A 138 -14.71 6.74 7.86
C ALA A 138 -15.69 6.11 8.86
N ASP A 139 -15.87 4.81 8.78
CA ASP A 139 -16.66 4.01 9.72
C ASP A 139 -15.70 3.04 10.44
N ILE A 140 -15.52 3.23 11.76
CA ILE A 140 -14.43 2.62 12.53
C ILE A 140 -14.97 1.49 13.39
N HIS A 141 -14.42 0.29 13.19
CA HIS A 141 -14.79 -0.93 13.89
C HIS A 141 -13.58 -1.48 14.64
N HIS A 142 -13.54 -1.27 15.96
CA HIS A 142 -12.52 -1.87 16.82
C HIS A 142 -12.87 -3.33 17.11
N ALA A 143 -11.86 -4.20 17.20
CA ALA A 143 -12.03 -5.63 17.45
C ALA A 143 -12.88 -5.93 18.71
N ALA A 144 -12.72 -5.11 19.75
CA ALA A 144 -13.44 -5.26 21.01
C ALA A 144 -14.95 -5.03 20.89
N ASP A 145 -15.39 -4.33 19.85
CA ASP A 145 -16.78 -3.91 19.65
C ASP A 145 -17.49 -4.71 18.54
N THR A 146 -16.82 -5.71 17.96
CA THR A 146 -17.34 -6.51 16.85
C THR A 146 -17.13 -8.01 17.09
N SER A 147 -17.52 -8.83 16.11
CA SER A 147 -17.26 -10.26 16.09
C SER A 147 -16.55 -10.64 14.81
N LEU A 148 -15.87 -11.78 14.84
CA LEU A 148 -15.22 -12.34 13.67
C LEU A 148 -16.17 -12.52 12.47
N ASP A 149 -17.40 -12.95 12.73
CA ASP A 149 -18.38 -13.15 11.66
C ASP A 149 -18.86 -11.82 11.06
N GLU A 150 -19.05 -10.79 11.89
CA GLU A 150 -19.39 -9.45 11.39
C GLU A 150 -18.20 -8.82 10.65
N PHE A 151 -16.97 -8.98 11.14
CA PHE A 151 -15.75 -8.56 10.43
C PHE A 151 -15.70 -9.18 9.04
N ARG A 152 -15.85 -10.51 8.94
CA ARG A 152 -15.84 -11.22 7.64
C ARG A 152 -16.90 -10.70 6.71
N LYS A 153 -18.14 -10.56 7.20
CA LYS A 153 -19.24 -10.02 6.41
C LYS A 153 -18.94 -8.62 5.89
N LEU A 154 -18.55 -7.69 6.75
CA LEU A 154 -18.27 -6.30 6.38
C LEU A 154 -17.07 -6.19 5.44
N ALA A 155 -16.03 -7.00 5.64
CA ALA A 155 -14.85 -7.05 4.80
C ALA A 155 -15.18 -7.61 3.42
N THR A 156 -15.92 -8.72 3.33
CA THR A 156 -16.40 -9.28 2.06
C THR A 156 -17.23 -8.26 1.30
N GLU A 157 -18.20 -7.60 1.94
CA GLU A 157 -18.99 -6.54 1.33
C GLU A 157 -18.11 -5.42 0.76
N ALA A 158 -17.13 -4.93 1.53
CA ALA A 158 -16.22 -3.86 1.09
C ALA A 158 -15.32 -4.29 -0.07
N LEU A 159 -14.83 -5.54 -0.07
CA LEU A 159 -13.96 -6.07 -1.13
C LEU A 159 -14.72 -6.42 -2.42
N SER A 160 -16.02 -6.68 -2.32
CA SER A 160 -16.92 -6.93 -3.45
C SER A 160 -17.47 -5.66 -4.10
N ASP A 161 -17.40 -4.49 -3.44
CA ASP A 161 -17.94 -3.24 -3.97
C ASP A 161 -17.09 -2.70 -5.14
N PRO A 162 -17.63 -2.60 -6.38
CA PRO A 162 -16.88 -2.05 -7.50
C PRO A 162 -16.84 -0.51 -7.44
N PRO A 163 -15.75 0.13 -7.90
CA PRO A 163 -15.74 1.57 -8.12
C PRO A 163 -16.79 1.97 -9.20
N PRO A 164 -17.39 3.19 -9.11
CA PRO A 164 -17.11 4.24 -8.15
C PRO A 164 -17.75 3.96 -6.77
N TRP A 165 -16.94 4.04 -5.72
CA TRP A 165 -17.41 3.82 -4.35
C TRP A 165 -18.22 5.00 -3.84
N SER A 166 -19.34 4.71 -3.18
CA SER A 166 -20.26 5.73 -2.63
C SER A 166 -20.48 5.60 -1.12
N GLY A 167 -20.07 4.48 -0.53
CA GLY A 167 -20.12 4.24 0.91
C GLY A 167 -18.95 4.84 1.70
N PRO A 168 -19.01 4.82 3.03
CA PRO A 168 -17.87 5.17 3.87
C PRO A 168 -16.73 4.16 3.70
N VAL A 169 -15.50 4.61 3.93
CA VAL A 169 -14.36 3.70 4.09
C VAL A 169 -14.53 2.99 5.43
N ARG A 170 -14.73 1.66 5.38
CA ARG A 170 -14.84 0.82 6.57
C ARG A 170 -13.45 0.46 7.08
N MET A 171 -13.14 0.94 8.26
CA MET A 171 -11.88 0.70 8.99
C MET A 171 -12.11 -0.46 9.96
N LEU A 172 -11.78 -1.66 9.52
CA LEU A 172 -12.08 -2.90 10.25
C LEU A 172 -10.84 -3.44 10.97
N MET A 173 -10.96 -3.75 12.26
CA MET A 173 -9.95 -4.45 13.05
C MET A 173 -10.57 -5.73 13.62
N GLU A 174 -9.89 -6.86 13.41
CA GLU A 174 -10.19 -8.17 13.99
C GLU A 174 -9.24 -8.48 15.15
#